data_AF-A0A2M7I8I0-F1
#
_entry.id   AF-A0A2M7I8I0-F1
#
_cell.length_a   1.000
_cell.length_b   1.000
_cell.length_c   1.000
_cell.angle_alpha   90.00
_cell.angle_beta   90.00
_cell.angle_gamma   90.00
#
_symmetry.space_group_name_H-M   'P 1'
#
loop_
_entity.id
_entity.type
_entity.pdbx_description
1 polymer ?
#
loop_
_entity_poly.entity_id
_entity_poly.type
_entity_poly.pdbx_seq_one_letter_code
_entity_poly.pdbx_strand_id
1 'polypeptide(L)'
;MRTRPALLRKTCPFCGGGSYAQAKLPIPANLPEVEYNLDELATLVEKESIGLLLALVELLPYKNFTCSKCRREFMLESRAAKELALAMLASMKPVIQSAEPRRSVARPVKPTIAPPSLPTKPLLKPATPEPKDDWEAESLDALFDDIAEADRE
;
A
#
# COMPACT_ATOMS: atom_id res chain seq x y z
N MET A 1 -4.86 -15.04 13.05
CA MET A 1 -5.39 -13.77 13.60
C MET A 1 -6.69 -14.05 14.33
N ARG A 2 -6.91 -13.53 15.54
CA ARG A 2 -8.22 -13.58 16.21
C ARG A 2 -9.07 -12.41 15.70
N THR A 3 -10.32 -12.68 15.32
CA THR A 3 -11.28 -11.64 14.93
C THR A 3 -12.21 -11.30 16.08
N ARG A 4 -12.71 -10.07 16.11
CA ARG A 4 -13.64 -9.56 17.13
C ARG A 4 -14.85 -8.91 16.47
N PRO A 5 -16.02 -8.92 17.14
CA PRO A 5 -17.17 -8.18 16.68
C PRO A 5 -16.84 -6.67 16.66
N ALA A 6 -17.32 -6.01 15.62
CA ALA A 6 -17.24 -4.57 15.44
C ALA A 6 -18.52 -4.08 14.77
N LEU A 7 -18.92 -2.85 15.07
CA LEU A 7 -20.09 -2.22 14.49
C LEU A 7 -19.65 -1.30 13.36
N LEU A 8 -20.23 -1.46 12.17
CA LEU A 8 -20.01 -0.58 11.05
C LEU A 8 -21.20 0.37 10.94
N ARG A 9 -20.94 1.68 10.84
CA ARG A 9 -21.96 2.70 10.67
C ARG A 9 -21.85 3.36 9.30
N LYS A 10 -23.01 3.58 8.67
CA LYS A 10 -23.15 4.35 7.42
C LYS A 10 -24.47 5.12 7.41
N THR A 11 -24.52 6.24 6.70
CA THR A 11 -25.75 6.99 6.47
C THR A 11 -26.67 6.25 5.49
N CYS A 12 -27.95 6.14 5.84
CA CYS A 12 -28.96 5.50 5.01
C CYS A 12 -29.21 6.30 3.72
N PRO A 13 -29.09 5.69 2.53
CA PRO A 13 -29.31 6.40 1.27
C PRO A 13 -30.79 6.78 1.05
N PHE A 14 -31.73 6.13 1.75
CA PHE A 14 -33.17 6.37 1.55
C PHE A 14 -33.74 7.49 2.43
N CYS A 15 -33.21 7.70 3.63
CA CYS A 15 -33.83 8.60 4.61
C CYS A 15 -32.84 9.45 5.43
N GLY A 16 -31.53 9.32 5.17
CA GLY A 16 -30.47 10.03 5.90
C GLY A 16 -30.26 9.59 7.35
N GLY A 17 -30.96 8.57 7.84
CA GLY A 17 -30.78 8.04 9.20
C GLY A 17 -29.53 7.16 9.35
N GLY A 18 -29.09 6.92 10.58
CA GLY A 18 -27.98 6.00 10.86
C GLY A 18 -28.33 4.55 10.53
N SER A 19 -27.42 3.85 9.87
CA SER A 19 -27.54 2.44 9.50
C SER A 19 -26.34 1.66 9.99
N TYR A 20 -26.57 0.42 10.39
CA TYR A 20 -25.58 -0.37 11.11
C TYR A 20 -25.44 -1.77 10.53
N ALA A 21 -24.23 -2.31 10.56
CA ALA A 21 -23.93 -3.69 10.22
C ALA A 21 -22.88 -4.25 11.19
N GLN A 22 -23.04 -5.51 11.61
CA GLN A 22 -22.03 -6.18 12.44
C GLN A 22 -20.98 -6.87 11.56
N ALA A 23 -19.72 -6.68 11.93
CA ALA A 23 -18.55 -7.23 11.26
C ALA A 23 -17.68 -8.01 12.24
N LYS A 24 -16.85 -8.92 11.70
CA LYS A 24 -15.78 -9.56 12.46
C LYS A 24 -14.46 -9.09 11.86
N LEU A 25 -13.70 -8.29 12.60
CA LEU A 25 -12.48 -7.65 12.10
C LEU A 25 -11.25 -8.11 12.90
N PRO A 26 -10.04 -8.06 12.32
CA PRO A 26 -8.79 -8.41 13.00
C PRO A 26 -8.36 -7.29 13.97
N ILE A 27 -9.08 -7.14 15.07
CA ILE A 27 -8.85 -6.10 16.09
C ILE A 27 -8.05 -6.67 17.28
N PRO A 28 -7.10 -5.93 17.86
CA PRO A 28 -6.40 -6.32 19.08
C PRO A 28 -7.37 -6.67 20.23
N ALA A 29 -7.05 -7.71 20.99
CA ALA A 29 -7.95 -8.27 22.00
C ALA A 29 -8.27 -7.35 23.20
N ASN A 30 -7.52 -6.26 23.37
CA ASN A 30 -7.58 -5.38 24.53
C ASN A 30 -8.52 -4.18 24.33
N LEU A 31 -9.17 -4.06 23.17
CA LEU A 31 -10.05 -2.95 22.84
C LEU A 31 -11.52 -3.34 23.06
N PRO A 32 -12.36 -2.44 23.61
CA PRO A 32 -13.80 -2.64 23.65
C PRO A 32 -14.38 -2.74 22.23
N GLU A 33 -15.65 -3.14 22.09
CA GLU A 33 -16.33 -3.16 20.79
C GLU A 33 -16.25 -1.77 20.14
N VAL A 34 -15.65 -1.72 18.95
CA VAL A 34 -15.36 -0.46 18.24
C VAL A 34 -16.42 -0.23 17.17
N GLU A 35 -16.93 1.00 17.10
CA GLU A 35 -17.76 1.48 16.01
C GLU A 35 -16.90 2.18 14.94
N TYR A 36 -17.00 1.73 13.69
CA TYR A 36 -16.32 2.33 12.55
C TYR A 36 -17.31 3.13 11.70
N ASN A 37 -17.07 4.44 11.60
CA ASN A 37 -17.86 5.33 10.75
C ASN A 37 -17.32 5.31 9.31
N LEU A 38 -18.15 4.82 8.38
CA LEU A 38 -17.81 4.71 6.96
C LEU A 38 -18.22 5.95 6.14
N ASP A 39 -18.81 6.97 6.75
CA ASP A 39 -19.09 8.25 6.09
C ASP A 39 -17.85 9.18 6.04
N GLU A 40 -16.91 9.00 6.96
CA GLU A 40 -15.68 9.79 7.05
C GLU A 40 -14.45 8.92 6.74
N LEU A 41 -14.31 8.53 5.46
CA LEU A 41 -13.25 7.61 5.05
C LEU A 41 -11.84 8.17 5.32
N ALA A 42 -11.63 9.49 5.18
CA ALA A 42 -10.33 10.12 5.44
C ALA A 42 -9.89 9.91 6.90
N THR A 43 -10.77 10.18 7.85
CA THR A 43 -10.53 9.97 9.29
C THR A 43 -10.22 8.51 9.61
N LEU A 44 -10.90 7.58 8.92
CA LEU A 44 -10.70 6.15 9.10
C LEU A 44 -9.32 5.71 8.60
N VAL A 45 -8.90 6.19 7.42
CA VAL A 45 -7.59 5.89 6.82
C VAL A 45 -6.44 6.42 7.68
N GLU A 46 -6.60 7.60 8.29
CA GLU A 46 -5.56 8.19 9.16
C GLU A 46 -5.39 7.47 10.50
N LYS A 47 -6.47 6.93 11.07
CA LYS A 47 -6.46 6.36 12.44
C LYS A 47 -6.18 4.87 12.48
N GLU A 48 -6.57 4.14 11.44
CA GLU A 48 -6.58 2.68 11.46
C GLU A 48 -5.38 2.07 10.73
N SER A 49 -5.04 0.84 11.13
CA SER A 49 -3.98 0.10 10.46
C SER A 49 -4.38 -0.33 9.05
N ILE A 50 -3.42 -0.39 8.13
CA ILE A 50 -3.62 -0.89 6.75
C ILE A 50 -4.28 -2.27 6.73
N GLY A 51 -3.87 -3.17 7.63
CA GLY A 51 -4.45 -4.52 7.70
C GLY A 51 -5.94 -4.52 8.05
N LEU A 52 -6.37 -3.60 8.92
CA LEU A 52 -7.79 -3.43 9.24
C LEU A 52 -8.57 -2.83 8.07
N LEU A 53 -8.00 -1.83 7.39
CA LEU A 53 -8.61 -1.20 6.23
C LEU A 53 -8.79 -2.20 5.07
N LEU A 54 -7.81 -3.05 4.80
CA LEU A 54 -7.93 -4.13 3.81
C LEU A 54 -9.03 -5.12 4.17
N ALA A 55 -9.11 -5.51 5.44
CA ALA A 55 -10.18 -6.39 5.93
C ALA A 55 -11.57 -5.75 5.75
N LEU A 56 -11.68 -4.42 5.88
CA LEU A 56 -12.92 -3.70 5.58
C LEU A 56 -13.24 -3.74 4.07
N VAL A 57 -12.29 -3.44 3.19
CA VAL A 57 -12.50 -3.50 1.72
C VAL A 57 -13.03 -4.86 1.29
N GLU A 58 -12.47 -5.94 1.84
CA GLU A 58 -12.87 -7.30 1.52
C GLU A 58 -14.27 -7.64 2.07
N LEU A 59 -14.59 -7.17 3.28
CA LEU A 59 -15.82 -7.55 3.98
C LEU A 59 -17.04 -6.74 3.54
N LEU A 60 -16.88 -5.44 3.25
CA LEU A 60 -17.98 -4.49 3.01
C LEU A 60 -18.98 -4.92 1.92
N PRO A 61 -18.55 -5.48 0.77
CA PRO A 61 -19.47 -5.93 -0.27
C PRO A 61 -20.45 -7.03 0.19
N TYR A 62 -20.16 -7.71 1.29
CA TYR A 62 -20.95 -8.83 1.81
C TYR A 62 -21.77 -8.46 3.04
N LYS A 63 -21.83 -7.18 3.41
CA LYS A 63 -22.56 -6.71 4.59
C LYS A 63 -23.86 -6.01 4.22
N ASN A 64 -24.93 -6.47 4.87
CA ASN A 64 -26.23 -5.81 4.88
C ASN A 64 -26.28 -4.80 6.03
N PHE A 65 -26.52 -3.54 5.69
CA PHE A 65 -26.76 -2.47 6.65
C PHE A 65 -28.26 -2.32 6.87
N THR A 66 -28.68 -2.28 8.14
CA THR A 66 -30.08 -2.03 8.50
C THR A 66 -30.20 -0.61 9.03
N CYS A 67 -31.11 0.19 8.45
CA CYS A 67 -31.38 1.54 8.94
C CYS A 67 -32.20 1.51 10.23
N SER A 68 -31.74 2.23 11.25
CA SER A 68 -32.46 2.37 12.53
C SER A 68 -33.78 3.14 12.38
N LYS A 69 -33.85 4.08 11.42
CA LYS A 69 -35.00 4.98 11.21
C LYS A 69 -36.08 4.38 10.32
N CYS A 70 -35.74 4.00 9.08
CA CYS A 70 -36.72 3.49 8.11
C CYS A 70 -36.78 1.96 8.01
N ARG A 71 -35.94 1.25 8.77
CA ARG A 71 -35.85 -0.23 8.81
C ARG A 71 -35.51 -0.92 7.49
N ARG A 72 -35.22 -0.16 6.43
CA ARG A 72 -34.76 -0.71 5.16
C ARG A 72 -33.35 -1.26 5.29
N GLU A 73 -33.09 -2.31 4.54
CA GLU A 73 -31.78 -2.92 4.39
C GLU A 73 -31.15 -2.50 3.07
N PHE A 74 -29.83 -2.35 3.05
CA PHE A 74 -29.07 -2.11 1.83
C PHE A 74 -27.66 -2.66 1.95
N MET A 75 -27.07 -2.95 0.79
CA MET A 75 -25.67 -3.33 0.66
C MET A 75 -24.87 -2.16 0.11
N LEU A 76 -23.59 -2.11 0.45
CA LEU A 76 -22.68 -1.19 -0.19
C LEU A 76 -22.17 -1.83 -1.48
N GLU A 77 -22.41 -1.16 -2.60
CA GLU A 77 -21.81 -1.57 -3.87
C GLU A 77 -20.28 -1.41 -3.81
N SER A 78 -19.59 -2.16 -4.69
CA SER A 78 -18.12 -2.17 -4.77
C SER A 78 -17.50 -0.78 -4.94
N ARG A 79 -18.27 0.23 -5.36
CA ARG A 79 -17.84 1.63 -5.42
C ARG A 79 -17.34 2.14 -4.07
N ALA A 80 -18.02 1.86 -2.97
CA ALA A 80 -17.59 2.32 -1.65
C ALA A 80 -16.27 1.66 -1.20
N ALA A 81 -16.11 0.36 -1.51
CA ALA A 81 -14.87 -0.37 -1.25
C ALA A 81 -13.72 0.16 -2.12
N LYS A 82 -13.98 0.48 -3.39
CA LYS A 82 -13.03 1.12 -4.30
C LYS A 82 -12.63 2.52 -3.82
N GLU A 83 -13.58 3.34 -3.38
CA GLU A 83 -13.29 4.68 -2.85
C GLU A 83 -12.42 4.62 -1.59
N LEU A 84 -12.67 3.66 -0.70
CA LEU A 84 -11.80 3.43 0.47
C LEU A 84 -10.40 2.96 0.04
N ALA A 85 -10.29 2.02 -0.89
CA ALA A 85 -8.99 1.58 -1.42
C ALA A 85 -8.21 2.73 -2.10
N LEU A 86 -8.89 3.59 -2.88
CA LEU A 86 -8.29 4.77 -3.49
C LEU A 86 -7.83 5.78 -2.44
N ALA A 87 -8.64 6.02 -1.40
CA ALA A 87 -8.26 6.91 -0.30
C ALA A 87 -7.03 6.38 0.45
N MET A 88 -6.94 5.06 0.69
CA MET A 88 -5.76 4.43 1.26
C MET A 88 -4.52 4.69 0.40
N LEU A 89 -4.59 4.42 -0.90
CA LEU A 89 -3.46 4.64 -1.81
C LEU A 89 -3.06 6.12 -1.88
N ALA A 90 -4.03 7.03 -1.88
CA ALA A 90 -3.78 8.48 -1.87
C ALA A 90 -3.09 8.96 -0.57
N SER A 91 -3.30 8.27 0.55
CA SER A 91 -2.64 8.59 1.82
C SER A 91 -1.17 8.15 1.88
N MET A 92 -0.75 7.24 0.99
CA MET A 92 0.62 6.74 0.97
C MET A 92 1.57 7.81 0.43
N LYS A 93 2.57 8.17 1.23
CA LYS A 93 3.65 9.07 0.81
C LYS A 93 4.88 8.26 0.45
N PRO A 94 5.55 8.56 -0.69
CA PRO A 94 6.83 7.94 -1.00
C PRO A 94 7.84 8.29 0.10
N VAL A 95 8.44 7.27 0.70
CA VAL A 95 9.52 7.45 1.67
C VAL A 95 10.83 7.49 0.89
N ILE A 96 11.32 8.69 0.61
CA ILE A 96 12.69 8.86 0.12
C ILE A 96 13.60 8.52 1.30
N GLN A 97 14.28 7.38 1.22
CA GLN A 97 15.35 7.06 2.16
C GLN A 97 16.43 8.13 1.97
N SER A 98 16.46 9.13 2.86
CA SER A 98 17.57 10.07 2.89
C SER A 98 18.79 9.25 3.27
N ALA A 99 19.66 8.98 2.30
CA ALA A 99 20.98 8.47 2.57
C ALA A 99 21.67 9.55 3.40
N GLU A 100 21.70 9.39 4.73
CA GLU A 100 22.54 10.22 5.57
C GLU A 100 23.95 10.20 4.95
N PRO A 101 24.50 11.36 4.57
CA PRO A 101 25.87 11.39 4.11
C PRO A 101 26.70 11.00 5.32
N ARG A 102 27.23 9.78 5.31
CA ARG A 102 28.23 9.32 6.27
C ARG A 102 29.32 10.37 6.27
N ARG A 103 29.33 11.24 7.29
CA ARG A 103 30.41 12.19 7.53
C ARG A 103 31.67 11.34 7.67
N SER A 104 32.46 11.30 6.60
CA SER A 104 33.82 10.78 6.65
C SER A 104 34.57 11.70 7.61
N VAL A 105 34.83 11.19 8.81
CA VAL A 105 35.74 11.84 9.76
C VAL A 105 37.12 11.75 9.12
N ALA A 106 37.48 12.78 8.36
CA ALA A 106 38.83 12.97 7.86
C ALA A 106 39.75 13.15 9.06
N ARG A 107 40.50 12.10 9.40
CA ARG A 107 41.60 12.16 10.35
C ARG A 107 42.67 13.10 9.77
N PRO A 108 43.15 14.12 10.51
CA PRO A 108 44.21 14.98 9.99
C PRO A 108 45.51 14.19 9.95
N VAL A 109 45.99 13.91 8.74
CA VAL A 109 47.34 13.36 8.50
C VAL A 109 48.32 14.53 8.54
N LYS A 110 49.27 14.50 9.48
CA LYS A 110 50.37 15.46 9.58
C LYS A 110 51.17 15.50 8.27
N PRO A 111 51.61 16.69 7.79
CA PRO A 111 52.44 16.79 6.61
C PRO A 111 53.89 16.42 6.96
N THR A 112 54.41 15.35 6.34
CA THR A 112 55.85 15.10 6.27
C THR A 112 56.35 15.64 4.93
N ILE A 113 57.26 16.59 5.01
CA ILE A 113 57.91 17.26 3.87
C ILE A 113 59.11 16.41 3.40
N ALA A 114 59.27 16.30 2.08
CA ALA A 114 60.51 16.20 1.25
C ALA A 114 60.48 15.07 0.17
N PRO A 115 61.28 15.12 -0.92
CA PRO A 115 60.89 15.70 -2.21
C PRO A 115 61.18 14.74 -3.41
N PRO A 116 61.45 15.16 -4.68
CA PRO A 116 60.68 14.73 -5.85
C PRO A 116 61.37 13.73 -6.81
N SER A 117 60.60 12.89 -7.52
CA SER A 117 61.06 12.26 -8.78
C SER A 117 59.91 11.72 -9.65
N LEU A 118 59.54 12.52 -10.66
CA LEU A 118 59.26 12.26 -12.09
C LEU A 118 58.69 10.90 -12.62
N PRO A 119 58.10 10.89 -13.84
CA PRO A 119 56.77 10.36 -14.10
C PRO A 119 56.77 9.01 -14.84
N THR A 120 55.70 8.23 -14.73
CA THR A 120 55.37 7.24 -15.76
C THR A 120 53.85 7.11 -15.92
N LYS A 121 53.45 7.06 -17.20
CA LYS A 121 52.11 7.18 -17.79
C LYS A 121 51.16 6.00 -17.49
N PRO A 122 49.86 6.15 -17.82
CA PRO A 122 48.77 5.27 -17.39
C PRO A 122 48.61 4.07 -18.32
N LEU A 123 48.10 2.95 -17.79
CA LEU A 123 47.57 1.88 -18.61
C LEU A 123 46.12 1.58 -18.23
N LEU A 124 45.24 1.91 -19.17
CA LEU A 124 43.85 1.47 -19.18
C LEU A 124 43.78 -0.05 -19.10
N LYS A 125 42.78 -0.56 -18.37
CA LYS A 125 41.91 -1.64 -18.86
C LYS A 125 40.53 -1.49 -18.21
N PRO A 126 39.44 -1.46 -18.99
CA PRO A 126 38.09 -1.56 -18.45
C PRO A 126 37.85 -3.00 -17.98
N ALA A 127 37.53 -3.18 -16.71
CA ALA A 127 36.93 -4.42 -16.25
C ALA A 127 35.45 -4.38 -16.63
N THR A 128 35.09 -5.15 -17.66
CA THR A 128 33.73 -5.53 -18.01
C THR A 128 33.02 -6.08 -16.76
N PRO A 129 31.82 -5.60 -16.39
CA PRO A 129 31.05 -6.22 -15.34
C PRO A 129 30.54 -7.60 -15.80
N GLU A 130 30.67 -8.60 -14.93
CA GLU A 130 29.98 -9.88 -15.05
C GLU A 130 28.45 -9.63 -15.07
N PRO A 131 27.68 -10.27 -15.96
CA PRO A 131 26.24 -10.11 -15.97
C PRO A 131 25.68 -10.84 -14.75
N LYS A 132 25.18 -10.08 -13.79
CA LYS A 132 24.30 -10.59 -12.73
C LYS A 132 22.92 -10.68 -13.32
N ASP A 133 22.38 -11.89 -13.37
CA ASP A 133 20.98 -12.27 -13.53
C ASP A 133 20.04 -11.07 -13.75
N ASP A 134 19.92 -10.67 -15.02
CA ASP A 134 18.87 -9.79 -15.49
C ASP A 134 17.54 -10.55 -15.37
N TRP A 135 16.90 -10.43 -14.20
CA TRP A 135 15.49 -10.80 -13.98
C TRP A 135 14.52 -9.84 -14.69
N GLU A 136 14.93 -9.27 -15.82
CA GLU A 136 14.09 -8.41 -16.62
C GLU A 136 13.41 -9.20 -17.73
N ALA A 137 12.08 -9.20 -17.64
CA ALA A 137 11.17 -9.21 -18.77
C ALA A 137 11.08 -10.51 -19.59
N GLU A 138 10.42 -11.53 -19.02
CA GLU A 138 9.49 -12.29 -19.86
C GLU A 138 8.28 -11.39 -20.15
N SER A 139 8.35 -10.80 -21.34
CA SER A 139 7.31 -10.01 -21.98
C SER A 139 6.00 -10.81 -22.09
N LEU A 140 4.93 -10.24 -21.54
CA LEU A 140 3.54 -10.70 -21.66
C LEU A 140 2.99 -10.66 -23.10
N ASP A 141 3.82 -10.37 -24.10
CA ASP A 141 3.44 -10.29 -25.51
C ASP A 141 3.16 -11.67 -26.12
N ALA A 142 3.66 -12.77 -25.53
CA ALA A 142 3.38 -14.11 -26.01
C ALA A 142 1.98 -14.64 -25.65
N LEU A 143 1.21 -13.97 -24.78
CA LEU A 143 -0.13 -14.43 -24.38
C LEU A 143 -1.25 -13.94 -25.31
N PHE A 144 -0.98 -12.95 -26.17
CA PHE A 144 -1.98 -12.37 -27.06
C PHE A 144 -1.97 -12.92 -28.48
N ASP A 145 -0.92 -13.64 -28.89
CA ASP A 145 -0.88 -14.27 -30.22
C ASP A 145 -1.74 -15.55 -30.30
N ASP A 146 -1.91 -16.30 -29.20
CA ASP A 146 -2.76 -17.50 -29.19
C ASP A 146 -4.27 -17.21 -29.28
N ILE A 147 -4.71 -15.97 -29.00
CA ILE A 147 -6.13 -15.59 -29.07
C ILE A 147 -6.52 -15.13 -30.48
N ALA A 148 -5.56 -14.66 -31.28
CA ALA A 148 -5.83 -14.13 -32.62
C ALA A 148 -5.97 -15.23 -33.70
N GLU A 149 -5.51 -16.45 -33.44
CA GLU A 149 -5.52 -17.54 -34.43
C GLU A 149 -6.70 -18.51 -34.26
N ALA A 150 -7.46 -18.41 -33.16
CA ALA A 150 -8.67 -19.20 -32.92
C ALA A 150 -9.94 -18.67 -33.61
N ASP A 151 -9.86 -17.53 -34.32
CA ASP A 151 -11.02 -16.88 -34.97
C ASP A 151 -10.93 -16.94 -36.52
N ARG A 152 -10.08 -17.83 -37.06
CA ARG A 152 -10.07 -18.19 -38.49
C ARG A 152 -10.08 -19.71 -38.69
N GLU A 153 -11.23 -20.33 -38.48
CA GLU A 153 -11.66 -21.51 -39.25
C GLU A 153 -13.19 -21.54 -39.35
#